data_AF-A0A9E5UAP6-F1
#
_entry.id   AF-A0A9E5UAP6-F1
#
_cell.length_a   1.000
_cell.length_b   1.000
_cell.length_c   1.000
_cell.angle_alpha   90.00
_cell.angle_beta   90.00
_cell.angle_gamma   90.00
#
_symmetry.space_group_name_H-M   'P 1'
#
loop_
_entity.id
_entity.type
_entity.pdbx_description
1 polymer ?
#
loop_
_entity_poly.entity_id
_entity_poly.type
_entity_poly.pdbx_seq_one_letter_code
_entity_poly.pdbx_strand_id
1 'polypeptide(L)'
;LGYVGSMNEEDLQRVDAAEYRGTTHIGKTGVEQAYESMLHGKPGFQHVETNAQGRILRVLERSDPVPGSNIHLTIDASLQAVAERALGEENGAVVAVDPATGALLAFASMPVYDPNLFVD
;
A
#
# COMPACT_ATOMS: atom_id res chain seq x y z
N LEU A 1 3.53 -10.48 -2.58
CA LEU A 1 4.24 -9.17 -2.53
C LEU A 1 3.90 -8.36 -1.29
N GLY A 2 2.63 -8.33 -0.90
CA GLY A 2 2.10 -7.56 0.22
C GLY A 2 0.63 -7.26 -0.09
N TYR A 3 -0.06 -6.61 0.83
CA TYR A 3 -1.41 -6.09 0.54
C TYR A 3 -1.71 -4.84 1.36
N VAL A 4 -2.65 -4.07 0.85
CA VAL A 4 -3.29 -2.95 1.56
C VAL A 4 -4.57 -3.46 2.21
N GLY A 5 -4.94 -2.91 3.36
CA GLY A 5 -6.19 -3.25 4.03
C GLY A 5 -6.71 -2.08 4.84
N SER A 6 -7.98 -2.15 5.21
CA SER A 6 -8.65 -1.07 5.94
C SER A 6 -7.94 -0.82 7.28
N MET A 7 -7.81 0.45 7.65
CA MET A 7 -7.12 0.84 8.88
C MET A 7 -7.90 0.39 10.12
N ASN A 8 -7.19 -0.18 11.09
CA ASN A 8 -7.74 -0.53 12.40
C ASN A 8 -7.24 0.43 13.50
N GLU A 9 -7.70 0.23 14.74
CA GLU A 9 -7.34 1.09 15.86
C GLU A 9 -5.83 1.06 16.18
N GLU A 10 -5.16 -0.08 15.98
CA GLU A 10 -3.71 -0.20 16.16
C GLU A 10 -2.94 0.59 15.10
N ASP A 11 -3.40 0.59 13.84
CA ASP A 11 -2.79 1.38 12.77
C ASP A 11 -2.92 2.88 13.07
N LEU A 12 -4.11 3.31 13.52
CA LEU A 12 -4.38 4.71 13.88
C LEU A 12 -3.47 5.21 15.01
N GLN A 13 -3.01 4.33 15.91
CA GLN A 13 -2.05 4.68 16.96
C GLN A 13 -0.61 4.80 16.46
N ARG A 14 -0.30 4.20 15.30
CA ARG A 14 1.05 4.15 14.73
C ARG A 14 1.32 5.20 13.66
N VAL A 15 0.26 5.82 13.12
CA VAL A 15 0.36 6.82 12.06
C VAL A 15 0.03 8.22 12.58
N ASP A 16 0.48 9.24 11.86
CA ASP A 16 0.07 10.61 12.14
C ASP A 16 -1.39 10.80 11.70
N ALA A 17 -2.25 11.07 12.69
CA ALA A 17 -3.68 11.23 12.46
C ALA A 17 -4.02 12.42 11.54
N ALA A 18 -3.13 13.40 11.35
CA ALA A 18 -3.29 14.50 10.41
C ALA A 18 -2.92 14.07 8.98
N GLU A 19 -1.83 13.33 8.80
CA GLU A 19 -1.38 12.84 7.49
C GLU A 19 -2.26 11.70 6.97
N TYR A 20 -2.96 10.97 7.83
CA TYR A 20 -3.87 9.89 7.42
C TYR A 20 -5.35 10.32 7.40
N ARG A 21 -5.64 11.63 7.52
CA ARG A 21 -7.03 12.12 7.42
C ARG A 21 -7.63 11.79 6.06
N GLY A 22 -8.78 11.11 6.10
CA GLY A 22 -9.48 10.68 4.89
C GLY A 22 -8.83 9.50 4.17
N THR A 23 -7.77 8.92 4.74
CA THR A 23 -7.20 7.65 4.28
C THR A 23 -7.95 6.51 4.96
N THR A 24 -8.41 5.53 4.18
CA THR A 24 -9.14 4.36 4.70
C THR A 24 -8.30 3.08 4.70
N HIS A 25 -7.24 3.03 3.90
CA HIS A 25 -6.41 1.85 3.69
C HIS A 25 -4.94 2.14 4.00
N ILE A 26 -4.22 1.11 4.46
CA ILE A 26 -2.78 1.16 4.75
C ILE A 26 -2.13 -0.15 4.30
N GLY A 27 -0.87 -0.10 3.88
CA GLY A 27 -0.04 -1.28 3.63
C GLY A 27 0.10 -2.15 4.87
N LYS A 28 -0.51 -3.34 4.86
CA LYS A 28 -0.54 -4.26 6.01
C LYS A 28 0.72 -5.11 6.10
N THR A 29 1.24 -5.55 4.96
CA THR A 29 2.38 -6.47 4.90
C THR A 29 3.25 -6.26 3.68
N GLY A 30 4.44 -6.86 3.72
CA GLY A 30 5.33 -6.98 2.56
C GLY A 30 5.82 -5.63 2.07
N VAL A 31 5.87 -5.48 0.74
CA VAL A 31 6.36 -4.26 0.09
C VAL A 31 5.47 -3.05 0.41
N GLU A 32 4.15 -3.24 0.50
CA GLU A 32 3.20 -2.16 0.82
C GLU A 32 3.55 -1.51 2.16
N GLN A 33 3.63 -2.33 3.22
CA GLN A 33 3.96 -1.83 4.56
C GLN A 33 5.37 -1.24 4.62
N ALA A 34 6.35 -1.88 3.97
CA ALA A 34 7.74 -1.44 4.01
C ALA A 34 7.96 -0.10 3.30
N TYR A 35 7.19 0.18 2.26
CA TYR A 35 7.30 1.39 1.44
C TYR A 35 6.11 2.36 1.61
N GLU A 36 5.28 2.17 2.64
CA GLU A 36 4.07 2.97 2.90
C GLU A 36 4.36 4.49 2.86
N SER A 37 5.43 4.93 3.51
CA SER A 37 5.82 6.36 3.53
C SER A 37 6.11 6.96 2.15
N MET A 38 6.46 6.13 1.17
CA MET A 38 6.65 6.55 -0.23
C MET A 38 5.35 6.39 -1.03
N LEU A 39 4.58 5.33 -0.78
CA LEU A 39 3.39 4.96 -1.53
C LEU A 39 2.14 5.78 -1.17
N HIS A 40 2.00 6.16 0.09
CA HIS A 40 0.81 6.85 0.61
C HIS A 40 0.66 8.29 0.08
N GLY A 41 1.78 9.00 -0.02
CA GLY A 41 1.78 10.41 -0.38
C GLY A 41 1.38 11.31 0.80
N LYS A 42 0.71 12.43 0.53
CA LYS A 42 0.21 13.35 1.55
C LYS A 42 -1.18 13.87 1.19
N PRO A 43 -2.16 13.85 2.10
CA PRO A 43 -3.46 14.41 1.85
C PRO A 43 -3.38 15.94 1.76
N GLY A 44 -4.19 16.50 0.88
CA GLY A 44 -4.46 17.93 0.84
C GLY A 44 -5.55 18.32 1.84
N PHE A 45 -5.77 19.62 2.00
CA PHE A 45 -6.90 20.13 2.80
C PHE A 45 -7.44 21.43 2.23
N GLN A 46 -8.67 21.75 2.61
CA GLN A 46 -9.31 23.02 2.27
C GLN A 46 -10.06 23.56 3.48
N HIS A 47 -9.67 24.74 3.97
CA HIS A 47 -10.43 25.50 4.95
C HIS A 47 -11.48 26.36 4.23
N VAL A 48 -12.76 26.11 4.54
CA VAL A 48 -13.89 26.82 3.95
C VAL A 48 -14.71 27.54 5.01
N GLU A 49 -15.13 28.76 4.70
CA GLU A 49 -16.14 29.46 5.50
C GLU A 49 -17.52 29.09 4.99
N THR A 50 -18.40 28.61 5.87
CA THR A 50 -19.76 28.20 5.55
C THR A 50 -20.79 29.06 6.27
N ASN A 51 -21.97 29.23 5.66
CA ASN A 51 -23.10 29.86 6.33
C ASN A 51 -23.85 28.85 7.22
N ALA A 52 -24.84 29.30 8.00
CA ALA A 52 -25.64 28.45 8.88
C ALA A 52 -26.42 27.32 8.16
N GLN A 53 -26.51 27.35 6.83
CA GLN A 53 -27.15 26.33 6.00
C GLN A 53 -26.11 25.39 5.34
N GLY A 54 -24.83 25.48 5.71
CA GLY A 54 -23.74 24.66 5.19
C GLY A 54 -23.26 25.06 3.79
N ARG A 55 -23.74 26.18 3.22
CA ARG A 55 -23.26 26.65 1.92
C ARG A 55 -21.87 27.27 2.06
N ILE A 56 -20.94 26.83 1.23
CA ILE A 56 -19.58 27.38 1.15
C ILE A 56 -19.68 28.81 0.63
N LEU A 57 -19.23 29.78 1.44
CA LEU A 57 -19.16 31.19 1.10
C LEU A 57 -17.83 31.54 0.45
N ARG A 58 -16.72 31.01 0.99
CA ARG A 58 -15.37 31.17 0.43
C ARG A 58 -14.39 30.12 0.94
N VAL A 59 -13.29 29.95 0.21
CA VAL A 59 -12.11 29.18 0.63
C VAL A 59 -11.12 30.13 1.30
N LEU A 60 -10.73 29.84 2.53
CA LEU A 60 -9.78 30.63 3.32
C LEU A 60 -8.34 30.18 3.07
N GLU A 61 -8.14 28.87 2.94
CA GLU A 61 -6.83 28.24 2.76
C GLU A 61 -7.01 26.91 2.04
N ARG A 62 -6.04 26.54 1.20
CA ARG A 62 -6.02 25.26 0.49
C ARG A 62 -4.58 24.78 0.35
N SER A 63 -4.38 23.49 0.60
CA SER A 63 -3.19 22.75 0.20
C SER A 63 -3.61 21.60 -0.70
N ASP A 64 -3.00 21.50 -1.87
CA ASP A 64 -3.24 20.38 -2.78
C ASP A 64 -2.58 19.09 -2.23
N PRO A 65 -3.18 17.92 -2.48
CA PRO A 65 -2.57 16.64 -2.12
C PRO A 65 -1.31 16.38 -2.93
N VAL A 66 -0.37 15.64 -2.33
CA VAL A 66 0.83 15.14 -3.00
C VAL A 66 0.65 13.64 -3.22
N PRO A 67 0.58 13.14 -4.46
CA PRO A 67 0.48 11.71 -4.71
C PRO A 67 1.75 10.99 -4.23
N GLY A 68 1.57 9.73 -3.81
CA GLY A 68 2.68 8.84 -3.52
C GLY A 68 3.56 8.57 -4.74
N SER A 69 4.76 8.06 -4.47
CA SER A 69 5.73 7.68 -5.49
C SER A 69 5.52 6.25 -5.94
N ASN A 70 5.71 6.00 -7.24
CA ASN A 70 5.78 4.64 -7.76
C ASN A 70 7.09 3.98 -7.32
N ILE A 71 7.03 2.71 -6.96
CA ILE A 71 8.19 1.86 -6.73
C ILE A 71 8.29 0.83 -7.86
N HIS A 72 9.51 0.55 -8.31
CA HIS A 72 9.79 -0.45 -9.32
C HIS A 72 10.59 -1.58 -8.69
N LEU A 73 10.02 -2.78 -8.69
CA LEU A 73 10.67 -3.97 -8.17
C LEU A 73 11.47 -4.67 -9.27
N THR A 74 12.44 -5.48 -8.86
CA THR A 74 13.17 -6.40 -9.75
C THR A 74 12.38 -7.66 -10.08
N ILE A 75 11.24 -7.88 -9.40
CA ILE A 75 10.41 -9.07 -9.54
C ILE A 75 9.84 -9.12 -10.96
N ASP A 76 10.06 -10.25 -11.63
CA ASP A 76 9.37 -10.58 -12.87
C ASP A 76 8.02 -11.22 -12.52
N ALA A 77 6.93 -10.54 -12.89
CA ALA A 77 5.57 -11.00 -12.57
C ALA A 77 5.24 -12.36 -13.19
N SER A 78 5.79 -12.69 -14.35
CA SER A 78 5.56 -13.98 -15.01
C SER A 78 6.29 -15.10 -14.29
N LEU A 79 7.55 -14.87 -13.89
CA LEU A 79 8.35 -15.83 -13.14
C LEU A 79 7.77 -16.05 -11.73
N GLN A 80 7.35 -14.98 -11.07
CA GLN A 80 6.65 -15.06 -9.79
C GLN A 80 5.41 -15.97 -9.88
N ALA A 81 4.56 -15.74 -10.89
CA ALA A 81 3.34 -16.52 -11.07
C ALA A 81 3.62 -18.00 -11.40
N VAL A 82 4.72 -18.28 -12.12
CA VAL A 82 5.17 -19.66 -12.37
C VAL A 82 5.66 -20.31 -11.08
N ALA A 83 6.45 -19.60 -10.27
CA ALA A 83 6.95 -20.11 -8.99
C ALA A 83 5.82 -20.43 -8.00
N GLU A 84 4.82 -19.55 -7.90
CA GLU A 84 3.61 -19.76 -7.08
C GLU A 84 2.81 -20.98 -7.57
N ARG A 85 2.58 -21.09 -8.88
CA ARG A 85 1.89 -22.26 -9.47
C ARG A 85 2.66 -23.57 -9.27
N ALA A 86 3.99 -23.52 -9.30
CA ALA A 86 4.83 -24.70 -9.10
C ALA A 86 4.81 -25.20 -7.65
N LEU A 87 4.70 -24.29 -6.66
CA LEU A 87 4.50 -24.66 -5.27
C LEU A 87 3.10 -25.21 -4.99
N GLY A 88 2.08 -24.71 -5.69
CA GLY A 88 0.70 -25.18 -5.51
C GLY A 88 0.23 -24.97 -4.06
N GLU A 89 -0.26 -26.03 -3.41
CA GLU A 89 -0.68 -26.00 -2.00
C GLU A 89 0.40 -26.54 -1.04
N GLU A 90 1.56 -26.90 -1.56
CA GLU A 90 2.63 -27.49 -0.75
C GLU A 90 3.34 -26.41 0.07
N ASN A 91 3.68 -26.76 1.31
CA ASN A 91 4.47 -25.88 2.17
C ASN A 91 5.89 -25.75 1.61
N GLY A 92 6.28 -24.54 1.19
CA GLY A 92 7.59 -24.33 0.60
C GLY A 92 7.81 -22.91 0.11
N ALA A 93 9.03 -22.64 -0.34
CA ALA A 93 9.41 -21.36 -0.90
C ALA A 93 10.29 -21.53 -2.14
N VAL A 94 10.16 -20.59 -3.07
CA VAL A 94 10.97 -20.49 -4.28
C VAL A 94 11.51 -19.08 -4.37
N VAL A 95 12.84 -18.97 -4.47
CA VAL A 95 13.54 -17.71 -4.68
C VAL A 95 14.36 -17.81 -5.95
N ALA A 96 14.14 -16.88 -6.88
CA ALA A 96 14.92 -16.75 -8.10
C ALA A 96 15.74 -15.47 -8.06
N VAL A 97 17.05 -15.59 -8.26
CA VAL A 97 18.01 -14.48 -8.26
C VAL A 97 18.73 -14.47 -9.61
N ASP A 98 18.89 -13.30 -10.20
CA ASP A 98 19.85 -13.10 -11.28
C ASP A 98 21.27 -13.08 -10.69
N PRO A 99 22.11 -14.11 -10.95
CA PRO A 99 23.44 -14.21 -10.34
C PRO A 99 24.41 -13.12 -10.82
N ALA A 100 24.14 -12.47 -11.97
CA ALA A 100 25.02 -11.43 -12.49
C ALA A 100 24.79 -10.08 -11.79
N THR A 101 23.55 -9.78 -11.40
CA THR A 101 23.14 -8.48 -10.83
C THR A 101 22.75 -8.55 -9.35
N GLY A 102 22.45 -9.74 -8.84
CA GLY A 102 21.84 -9.95 -7.53
C GLY A 102 20.34 -9.60 -7.48
N ALA A 103 19.71 -9.29 -8.62
CA ALA A 103 18.30 -8.93 -8.67
C ALA A 103 17.40 -10.11 -8.24
N LEU A 104 16.44 -9.85 -7.36
CA LEU A 104 15.41 -10.82 -6.98
C LEU A 104 14.31 -10.81 -8.06
N LEU A 105 14.21 -11.91 -8.81
CA LEU A 105 13.27 -12.06 -9.92
C LEU A 105 11.97 -12.75 -9.48
N ALA A 106 12.02 -13.62 -8.47
CA ALA A 106 10.84 -14.20 -7.83
C ALA A 106 11.10 -14.50 -6.36
N PHE A 107 10.06 -14.34 -5.55
CA PHE A 107 10.04 -14.60 -4.12
C PHE A 107 8.65 -15.14 -3.73
N ALA A 108 8.46 -16.44 -3.92
CA ALA A 108 7.21 -17.13 -3.65
C ALA A 108 7.32 -17.97 -2.37
N SER A 109 6.25 -18.00 -1.58
CA SER A 109 6.14 -18.81 -0.37
C SER A 109 4.71 -19.31 -0.27
N MET A 110 4.53 -20.62 -0.12
CA MET A 110 3.23 -21.27 0.07
C MET A 110 3.16 -21.95 1.45
N PRO A 111 1.97 -22.02 2.07
CA PRO A 111 0.69 -21.52 1.56
C PRO A 111 0.58 -19.99 1.62
N VAL A 112 -0.13 -19.41 0.66
CA VAL A 112 -0.55 -18.00 0.69
C VAL A 112 -1.99 -17.89 1.14
N TYR A 113 -2.35 -16.73 1.70
CA TYR A 113 -3.74 -16.32 1.85
C TYR A 113 -4.12 -15.40 0.67
N ASP A 114 -5.39 -15.34 0.31
CA ASP A 114 -5.88 -14.34 -0.65
C ASP A 114 -5.98 -12.97 0.06
N PRO A 115 -5.12 -12.00 -0.27
CA PRO A 115 -5.15 -10.70 0.37
C PRO A 115 -6.42 -9.90 0.05
N ASN A 116 -7.12 -10.21 -1.05
CA ASN A 116 -8.36 -9.51 -1.39
C ASN A 116 -9.49 -9.82 -0.42
N LEU A 117 -9.39 -10.92 0.35
CA LEU A 117 -10.35 -11.24 1.42
C LEU A 117 -10.23 -10.30 2.63
N PHE A 118 -9.27 -9.40 2.63
CA PHE A 118 -8.97 -8.48 3.75
C PHE A 118 -9.01 -7.00 3.32
N VAL A 119 -9.48 -6.71 2.10
CA VAL A 119 -9.64 -5.36 1.55
C VAL A 119 -11.14 -5.07 1.47
N ASP A 120 -11.71 -4.36 2.45
CA ASP A 120 -13.10 -3.86 2.46
C ASP A 120 -13.15 -2.32 2.47
#